data_AF-A0A1G2X4I3-F1
#
_entry.id   AF-A0A1G2X4I3-F1
#
_cell.length_a   1.000
_cell.length_b   1.000
_cell.length_c   1.000
_cell.angle_alpha   90.00
_cell.angle_beta   90.00
_cell.angle_gamma   90.00
#
_symmetry.space_group_name_H-M   'P 1'
#
loop_
_entity.id
_entity.type
_entity.pdbx_description
1 polymer ?
#
loop_
_entity_poly.entity_id
_entity_poly.type
_entity_poly.pdbx_seq_one_letter_code
_entity_poly.pdbx_strand_id
1 'polypeptide(L)'
;MAKGYFITGTDTGVGKTIVAGGLAALYKNKGLNVGVMKPVATGCKRVNNALISDDAVFLKFLAEVEDEYELINPVSLEQPLAPTVAARLSNKKIDLEKVRTA
;
A
#
# COMPACT_ATOMS: atom_id res chain seq x y z
N MET A 1 -21.01 -2.11 2.10
CA MET A 1 -19.70 -1.42 2.07
C MET A 1 -18.94 -1.82 3.32
N ALA A 2 -17.68 -2.24 3.19
CA ALA A 2 -16.82 -2.43 4.36
C ALA A 2 -16.52 -1.06 4.99
N LYS A 3 -16.46 -1.00 6.32
CA LYS A 3 -16.00 0.19 7.04
C LYS A 3 -14.48 0.22 7.01
N GLY A 4 -13.88 1.38 6.73
CA GLY A 4 -12.42 1.52 6.64
C GLY A 4 -11.95 2.90 7.07
N TYR A 5 -10.65 3.00 7.34
CA TYR A 5 -9.96 4.25 7.66
C TYR A 5 -9.01 4.61 6.52
N PHE A 6 -9.09 5.86 6.04
CA PHE A 6 -8.13 6.38 5.08
C PHE A 6 -7.09 7.23 5.80
N ILE A 7 -5.84 6.76 5.83
CA ILE A 7 -4.74 7.44 6.51
C ILE A 7 -4.02 8.37 5.52
N THR A 8 -4.14 9.67 5.76
CA THR A 8 -3.45 10.72 5.00
C THR A 8 -2.37 11.41 5.85
N GLY A 9 -1.54 12.23 5.23
CA GLY A 9 -0.49 12.99 5.91
C GLY A 9 0.13 14.01 4.96
N THR A 10 0.69 15.07 5.53
CA THR A 10 1.15 16.25 4.80
C THR A 10 2.44 16.02 4.01
N ASP A 11 3.26 15.05 4.41
CA ASP A 11 4.55 14.78 3.77
C ASP A 11 4.85 13.27 3.67
N THR A 12 5.90 12.92 2.94
CA THR A 12 6.49 11.58 2.87
C THR A 12 7.29 11.31 4.14
N GLY A 13 7.37 10.06 4.58
CA GLY A 13 8.17 9.70 5.77
C GLY A 13 7.57 10.09 7.13
N VAL A 14 6.45 10.83 7.19
CA VAL A 14 5.80 11.25 8.45
C VAL A 14 5.19 10.12 9.31
N GLY A 15 5.40 8.86 8.94
CA GLY A 15 4.95 7.70 9.74
C GLY A 15 3.56 7.13 9.40
N LYS A 16 2.96 7.51 8.26
CA LYS A 16 1.64 6.99 7.83
C LYS A 16 1.56 5.45 7.85
N THR A 17 2.59 4.78 7.34
CA THR A 17 2.67 3.31 7.27
C THR A 17 2.66 2.69 8.67
N ILE A 18 3.40 3.27 9.62
CA ILE A 18 3.45 2.81 11.02
C ILE A 18 2.08 2.97 11.67
N VAL A 19 1.43 4.12 11.50
CA VAL A 19 0.10 4.37 12.05
C VAL A 19 -0.93 3.40 11.48
N ALA A 20 -0.94 3.19 10.16
CA ALA A 20 -1.87 2.27 9.50
C ALA A 20 -1.66 0.82 9.98
N GLY A 21 -0.42 0.33 10.01
CA GLY A 21 -0.09 -1.02 10.47
C GLY A 21 -0.40 -1.22 11.96
N GLY A 22 -0.06 -0.25 12.80
CA GLY A 22 -0.36 -0.30 14.24
C GLY A 22 -1.86 -0.31 14.55
N LEU A 23 -2.66 0.47 13.83
CA LEU A 23 -4.12 0.41 13.94
C LEU A 23 -4.66 -0.96 13.52
N ALA A 24 -4.15 -1.52 12.41
CA ALA A 24 -4.56 -2.83 11.95
C ALA A 24 -4.24 -3.93 12.97
N ALA A 25 -3.00 -3.95 13.49
CA ALA A 25 -2.58 -4.87 14.54
C ALA A 25 -3.44 -4.74 15.81
N LEU A 26 -3.75 -3.51 16.24
CA LEU A 26 -4.61 -3.26 17.40
C LEU A 26 -6.01 -3.84 17.20
N TYR A 27 -6.62 -3.65 16.03
CA TYR A 27 -7.95 -4.19 15.75
C TYR A 27 -7.95 -5.71 15.59
N LYS A 28 -6.91 -6.27 14.96
CA LYS A 28 -6.70 -7.71 14.88
C LYS A 28 -6.56 -8.35 16.27
N ASN A 29 -5.80 -7.72 17.18
CA ASN A 29 -5.67 -8.14 18.58
C ASN A 29 -7.00 -8.09 19.36
N LYS A 30 -7.99 -7.34 18.86
CA LYS A 30 -9.36 -7.33 19.39
C LYS A 30 -10.28 -8.37 18.72
N GLY A 31 -9.73 -9.25 17.89
CA GLY A 31 -10.46 -10.31 17.19
C GLY A 31 -11.19 -9.85 15.93
N LEU A 32 -10.89 -8.67 15.40
CA LEU A 32 -11.50 -8.18 14.15
C LEU A 32 -10.75 -8.70 12.93
N ASN A 33 -11.49 -9.03 11.87
CA ASN A 33 -10.92 -9.27 10.55
C ASN A 33 -10.57 -7.92 9.90
N VAL A 34 -9.29 -7.70 9.60
CA VAL A 34 -8.76 -6.43 9.11
C VAL A 34 -7.81 -6.68 7.95
N GLY A 35 -8.05 -6.00 6.83
CA GLY A 35 -7.10 -5.90 5.72
C GLY A 35 -6.39 -4.54 5.72
N VAL A 36 -5.29 -4.45 4.99
CA VAL A 36 -4.50 -3.22 4.81
C VAL A 36 -4.14 -3.00 3.36
N MET A 37 -4.02 -1.73 2.95
CA MET A 37 -3.66 -1.38 1.59
C MET A 37 -2.77 -0.14 1.55
N LYS A 38 -1.67 -0.26 0.80
CA LYS A 38 -0.89 0.84 0.21
C LYS A 38 -1.33 0.95 -1.27
N PRO A 39 -2.37 1.75 -1.58
CA PRO A 39 -3.05 1.68 -2.88
C PRO A 39 -2.13 2.00 -4.06
N VAL A 40 -1.24 2.98 -3.88
CA VAL A 40 -0.22 3.33 -4.86
C VAL A 40 1.12 3.48 -4.16
N ALA A 41 2.14 2.81 -4.66
CA ALA A 41 3.51 2.89 -4.19
C ALA A 41 4.46 3.26 -5.34
N THR A 42 5.44 4.09 -5.00
CA THR A 42 6.48 4.60 -5.90
C THR A 42 7.84 4.28 -5.31
N GLY A 43 8.91 4.25 -6.12
CA GLY A 43 10.23 3.81 -5.66
C GLY A 43 10.29 2.31 -5.36
N CYS A 44 9.43 1.51 -6.00
CA CYS A 44 9.41 0.07 -5.83
C CYS A 44 10.64 -0.59 -6.47
N LYS A 45 11.20 -1.60 -5.79
CA LYS A 45 12.36 -2.36 -6.26
C LYS A 45 11.92 -3.54 -7.10
N ARG A 46 12.65 -3.84 -8.17
CA ARG A 46 12.38 -5.03 -8.97
C ARG A 46 12.97 -6.27 -8.29
N VAL A 47 12.12 -7.23 -7.93
CA VAL A 47 12.49 -8.52 -7.32
C VAL A 47 11.78 -9.61 -8.10
N ASN A 48 12.52 -10.57 -8.67
CA ASN A 48 11.96 -11.69 -9.44
C ASN A 48 10.93 -11.24 -10.50
N ASN A 49 11.23 -10.14 -11.21
CA ASN A 49 10.37 -9.53 -12.24
C ASN A 49 9.06 -8.86 -11.73
N ALA A 50 8.86 -8.77 -10.42
CA ALA A 50 7.79 -7.99 -9.79
C ALA A 50 8.33 -6.69 -9.17
N LEU A 51 7.50 -5.66 -9.07
CA LEU A 51 7.84 -4.42 -8.36
C LEU A 51 7.34 -4.51 -6.93
N ILE A 52 8.26 -4.40 -5.97
CA ILE A 52 7.99 -4.55 -4.54
C ILE A 52 8.28 -3.22 -3.82
N SER A 53 7.27 -2.71 -3.13
CA SER A 53 7.33 -1.59 -2.21
C SER A 53 7.74 -2.04 -0.81
N ASP A 54 8.82 -1.45 -0.28
CA ASP A 54 9.23 -1.63 1.11
C ASP A 54 8.12 -1.20 2.09
N ASP A 55 7.41 -0.11 1.78
CA ASP A 55 6.26 0.40 2.55
C ASP A 55 5.13 -0.64 2.63
N ALA A 56 4.79 -1.29 1.52
CA ALA A 56 3.72 -2.28 1.47
C ALA A 56 4.11 -3.58 2.20
N VAL A 57 5.36 -4.03 2.04
CA VAL A 57 5.88 -5.19 2.79
C VAL A 57 5.89 -4.90 4.29
N PHE A 58 6.32 -3.71 4.69
CA PHE A 58 6.34 -3.31 6.09
C PHE A 58 4.91 -3.18 6.67
N LEU A 59 3.97 -2.63 5.89
CA LEU A 59 2.56 -2.57 6.26
C LEU A 59 1.97 -3.98 6.47
N LYS A 60 2.23 -4.91 5.54
CA LYS A 60 1.82 -6.32 5.64
C LYS A 60 2.33 -6.94 6.94
N PHE A 61 3.63 -6.77 7.20
CA PHE A 61 4.30 -7.28 8.38
C PHE A 61 3.69 -6.72 9.69
N LEU A 62 3.56 -5.40 9.79
CA LEU A 62 3.00 -4.75 10.98
C LEU A 62 1.55 -5.13 11.25
N ALA A 63 0.75 -5.23 10.19
CA ALA A 63 -0.66 -5.61 10.30
C ALA A 63 -0.84 -7.12 10.58
N GLU A 64 0.24 -7.90 10.42
CA GLU A 64 0.25 -9.36 10.51
C GLU A 64 -0.81 -10.00 9.60
N VAL A 65 -0.98 -9.50 8.38
CA VAL A 65 -1.93 -10.05 7.41
C VAL A 65 -1.21 -10.96 6.42
N GLU A 66 -1.90 -12.00 5.96
CA GLU A 66 -1.38 -12.95 4.97
C GLU A 66 -1.93 -12.69 3.56
N ASP A 67 -2.69 -11.61 3.37
CA ASP A 67 -3.28 -11.24 2.08
C ASP A 67 -2.24 -11.20 0.96
N GLU A 68 -2.69 -11.51 -0.26
CA GLU A 68 -1.86 -11.44 -1.46
C GLU A 68 -1.27 -10.03 -1.63
N TYR A 69 -0.04 -9.96 -2.13
CA TYR A 69 0.69 -8.70 -2.23
C TYR A 69 -0.06 -7.67 -3.09
N GLU A 70 -0.72 -8.13 -4.13
CA GLU A 70 -1.49 -7.34 -5.08
C GLU A 70 -2.73 -6.70 -4.44
N LEU A 71 -3.29 -7.28 -3.37
CA LEU A 71 -4.36 -6.67 -2.58
C LEU A 71 -3.81 -5.55 -1.68
N ILE A 72 -2.59 -5.74 -1.17
CA ILE A 72 -1.92 -4.77 -0.31
C ILE A 72 -1.35 -3.62 -1.13
N ASN A 73 -0.76 -3.87 -2.30
CA ASN A 73 -0.24 -2.86 -3.20
C ASN A 73 -0.66 -3.10 -4.66
N PRO A 74 -1.87 -2.69 -5.05
CA PRO A 74 -2.40 -2.94 -6.40
C PRO A 74 -1.66 -2.16 -7.50
N VAL A 75 -1.04 -1.02 -7.16
CA VAL A 75 -0.28 -0.19 -8.09
C VAL A 75 1.13 0.07 -7.57
N SER A 76 2.11 -0.54 -8.22
CA SER A 76 3.55 -0.41 -7.92
C SER A 76 4.27 0.28 -9.08
N LEU A 77 5.03 1.33 -8.76
CA LEU A 77 5.76 2.16 -9.71
C LEU A 77 7.24 2.23 -9.31
N GLU A 78 8.12 2.13 -10.30
CA GLU A 78 9.56 1.98 -10.08
C GLU A 78 10.23 3.30 -9.67
N GLN A 79 9.84 4.42 -10.29
CA GLN A 79 10.51 5.71 -10.02
C GLN A 79 10.06 6.29 -8.67
N PRO A 80 10.99 6.77 -7.82
CA PRO A 80 10.69 7.36 -6.51
C PRO A 80 10.23 8.82 -6.66
N LEU A 81 9.14 9.02 -7.38
CA LEU A 81 8.55 10.33 -7.70
C LEU A 81 7.08 10.35 -7.29
N ALA A 82 6.42 11.51 -7.38
CA ALA A 82 4.98 11.59 -7.22
C ALA A 82 4.27 10.57 -8.16
N PRO A 83 3.21 9.88 -7.70
CA PRO A 83 2.59 8.79 -8.45
C PRO A 83 2.24 9.11 -9.90
N THR A 84 1.68 10.29 -10.16
CA THR A 84 1.31 10.74 -11.51
C THR A 84 2.52 10.89 -12.42
N VAL A 85 3.65 11.37 -11.89
CA VAL A 85 4.90 11.54 -12.62
C VAL A 85 5.55 10.18 -12.89
N ALA A 86 5.64 9.32 -11.88
CA ALA A 86 6.20 7.97 -12.02
C ALA A 86 5.39 7.12 -13.02
N ALA A 87 4.06 7.19 -12.97
CA ALA A 87 3.17 6.51 -13.91
C ALA A 87 3.43 6.96 -15.35
N ARG A 88 3.51 8.28 -15.58
CA ARG A 88 3.82 8.85 -16.91
C ARG A 88 5.18 8.38 -17.44
N LEU A 89 6.23 8.40 -16.61
CA LEU A 89 7.56 7.93 -17.02
C LEU A 89 7.61 6.43 -17.30
N SER A 90 6.78 5.65 -16.61
CA SER A 90 6.63 4.22 -16.85
C SER A 90 5.68 3.89 -18.00
N ASN A 91 5.13 4.88 -18.72
CA ASN A 91 4.04 4.70 -19.70
C ASN A 91 2.87 3.87 -19.15
N LYS A 92 2.56 4.04 -17.85
CA LYS A 92 1.45 3.39 -17.16
C LYS A 92 0.39 4.43 -16.81
N LYS A 93 -0.87 3.99 -16.75
CA LYS A 93 -1.97 4.76 -16.16
C LYS A 93 -2.28 4.19 -14.78
N ILE A 94 -2.51 5.07 -13.80
CA ILE A 94 -3.04 4.64 -12.50
C ILE A 94 -4.51 4.30 -12.72
N ASP A 95 -4.83 3.01 -12.60
CA ASP A 95 -6.20 2.51 -12.69
C ASP A 95 -6.85 2.52 -11.30
N LEU A 96 -7.78 3.46 -11.10
CA LEU A 96 -8.49 3.59 -9.83
C LEU A 96 -9.51 2.46 -9.62
N GLU A 97 -10.01 1.83 -10.68
CA GLU A 97 -10.90 0.68 -10.52
C GLU A 97 -10.13 -0.51 -9.98
N LYS A 98 -8.89 -0.73 -10.43
CA LYS A 98 -8.01 -1.75 -9.85
C LYS A 98 -7.81 -1.56 -8.34
N VAL A 99 -7.69 -0.32 -7.88
CA VAL A 99 -7.59 0.01 -6.45
C VAL A 99 -8.91 -0.23 -5.71
N ARG A 100 -10.05 0.05 -6.36
CA ARG A 100 -11.39 -0.09 -5.76
C ARG A 100 -11.84 -1.55 -5.64
N THR A 101 -11.37 -2.43 -6.52
CA THR A 101 -11.78 -3.83 -6.61
C THR A 101 -10.76 -4.83 -6.08
N ALA A 102 -9.55 -4.37 -5.73
CA ALA A 102 -8.63 -5.11 -4.88
C ALA A 102 -9.21 -5.20 -3.47
#